data_AF-A0A3D2JH38-F1
#
_entry.id   AF-A0A3D2JH38-F1
#
_cell.length_a   1.000
_cell.length_b   1.000
_cell.length_c   1.000
_cell.angle_alpha   90.00
_cell.angle_beta   90.00
_cell.angle_gamma   90.00
#
_symmetry.space_group_name_H-M   'P 1'
#
loop_
_entity.id
_entity.type
_entity.pdbx_description
1 polymer ?
#
loop_
_entity_poly.entity_id
_entity_poly.type
_entity_poly.pdbx_seq_one_letter_code
_entity_poly.pdbx_strand_id
1 'polypeptide(L)'
;MVQRNDEVSLAKMLETTMITINERQIRLHSQATSKVEAIQQVGQLLVDSGCIEAGYVTSMLGREKVANTYLGNGITIPHGLPENRDLIKRTGIAVVQSPTGVPWNADETAQLIVGIAAKSDEHIEVLRRLTRVLGDKELVAKLTQTNDVSDIIEALTGERPAAPAPQIADYLQYFDTVVRNKTGLHARPASVFVDLAKGFQSDIRVRYGDTVANGKSLLELLQLGAGSGAAIRVSAQGQDATNALNALHTAIDKGLDDEPEQAMPTTSAFNTQQRWTPQHPGATISGVGASDGLAIGPTRQYHSQPIVVQDAPGDKMVEGNRFQNALDAAQGELSRLYESVKERLGTGKAAIFRVHAELLNDASLIQQTVVRIYQGHSAAWSWQEVINERVAQMRAIDDPIIAGRAVDLSDVGQRVLRFLTGATEGSVAASSTPIILIADDLTPSDTAMFDPATILGFCTAKGGPTSHTAILARSLGIPAIVGAGEQLLSLTDGTPCILDGASGTLYLKPDNTDIE
;
A
#
# COMPACT_ATOMS: atom_id res chain seq x y z
N MET A 1 -11.85 36.40 -2.46
CA MET A 1 -11.48 35.93 -1.11
C MET A 1 -12.68 35.49 -0.25
N VAL A 2 -13.93 35.66 -0.71
CA VAL A 2 -15.15 35.29 0.06
C VAL A 2 -15.66 33.87 -0.26
N GLN A 3 -15.38 33.30 -1.44
CA GLN A 3 -15.88 31.95 -1.82
C GLN A 3 -15.13 30.77 -1.17
N ARG A 4 -13.89 30.96 -0.70
CA ARG A 4 -13.06 29.87 -0.16
C ARG A 4 -13.39 29.53 1.31
N ASN A 5 -14.09 30.44 2.02
CA ASN A 5 -14.54 30.20 3.39
C ASN A 5 -15.86 29.43 3.46
N ASP A 6 -16.72 29.55 2.44
CA ASP A 6 -18.01 28.86 2.42
C ASP A 6 -17.87 27.36 2.08
N GLU A 7 -16.95 26.98 1.18
CA GLU A 7 -16.67 25.56 0.89
C GLU A 7 -15.96 24.84 2.05
N VAL A 8 -15.03 25.52 2.74
CA VAL A 8 -14.39 24.96 3.95
C VAL A 8 -15.40 24.89 5.11
N SER A 9 -16.37 25.81 5.17
CA SER A 9 -17.47 25.77 6.14
C SER A 9 -18.50 24.69 5.80
N LEU A 10 -18.75 24.39 4.52
CA LEU A 10 -19.62 23.30 4.09
C LEU A 10 -18.97 21.93 4.32
N ALA A 11 -17.66 21.80 4.03
CA ALA A 11 -16.89 20.60 4.32
C ALA A 11 -16.76 20.35 5.83
N LYS A 12 -16.52 21.39 6.64
CA LYS A 12 -16.59 21.29 8.12
C LYS A 12 -18.00 21.03 8.65
N MET A 13 -19.03 21.59 8.03
CA MET A 13 -20.43 21.28 8.36
C MET A 13 -20.81 19.85 7.95
N LEU A 14 -20.20 19.30 6.90
CA LEU A 14 -20.35 17.90 6.47
C LEU A 14 -19.50 16.94 7.31
N GLU A 15 -18.39 17.40 7.91
CA GLU A 15 -17.61 16.68 8.93
C GLU A 15 -18.30 16.66 10.31
N THR A 16 -19.30 17.52 10.53
CA THR A 16 -20.12 17.57 11.75
C THR A 16 -21.43 16.83 11.45
N THR A 17 -21.63 15.52 11.64
CA THR A 17 -21.42 14.74 12.86
C THR A 17 -21.51 13.27 12.44
N MET A 18 -20.39 12.57 12.24
CA MET A 18 -20.42 11.12 12.02
C MET A 18 -20.84 10.42 13.30
N ILE A 19 -21.95 9.67 13.24
CA ILE A 19 -22.33 8.74 14.30
C ILE A 19 -21.18 7.75 14.49
N THR A 20 -20.49 7.84 15.63
CA THR A 20 -19.39 6.93 15.96
C THR A 20 -19.91 5.81 16.86
N ILE A 21 -19.93 4.59 16.32
CA ILE A 21 -20.23 3.37 17.06
C ILE A 21 -19.14 2.34 16.79
N ASN A 22 -18.72 1.61 17.83
CA ASN A 22 -17.77 0.51 17.72
C ASN A 22 -18.30 -0.74 18.43
N GLU A 23 -17.54 -1.84 18.36
CA GLU A 23 -17.94 -3.15 18.90
C GLU A 23 -18.31 -3.13 20.39
N ARG A 24 -17.70 -2.24 21.20
CA ARG A 24 -18.00 -2.16 22.64
C ARG A 24 -19.39 -1.60 22.94
N GLN A 25 -19.99 -0.92 21.97
CA GLN A 25 -21.33 -0.33 22.06
C GLN A 25 -22.41 -1.29 21.56
N ILE A 26 -22.05 -2.52 21.17
CA ILE A 26 -22.97 -3.47 20.56
C ILE A 26 -22.96 -4.77 21.37
N ARG A 27 -24.14 -5.30 21.66
CA ARG A 27 -24.33 -6.62 22.27
C ARG A 27 -25.27 -7.46 21.41
N LEU A 28 -24.73 -8.53 20.84
CA LEU A 28 -25.51 -9.54 20.14
C LEU A 28 -26.07 -10.58 21.12
N HIS A 29 -27.11 -11.30 20.70
CA HIS A 29 -27.68 -12.44 21.43
C HIS A 29 -28.12 -12.14 22.88
N SER A 30 -28.67 -10.95 23.12
CA SER A 30 -29.24 -10.62 24.41
C SER A 30 -30.44 -11.53 24.74
N GLN A 31 -30.46 -12.00 25.98
CA GLN A 31 -31.55 -12.79 26.55
C GLN A 31 -32.52 -11.95 27.38
N ALA A 32 -32.61 -10.64 27.12
CA ALA A 32 -33.56 -9.78 27.82
C ALA A 32 -34.99 -10.32 27.70
N THR A 33 -35.65 -10.54 28.82
CA THR A 33 -37.00 -11.13 28.87
C THR A 33 -38.11 -10.08 29.00
N SER A 34 -37.74 -8.83 29.29
CA SER A 34 -38.67 -7.73 29.47
C SER A 34 -38.13 -6.43 28.88
N LYS A 35 -39.04 -5.52 28.53
CA LYS A 35 -38.72 -4.16 28.11
C LYS A 35 -37.76 -3.45 29.08
N VAL A 36 -38.03 -3.56 30.39
CA VAL A 36 -37.21 -2.91 31.43
C VAL A 36 -35.78 -3.42 31.38
N GLU A 37 -35.61 -4.73 31.27
CA GLU A 37 -34.29 -5.36 31.18
C GLU A 37 -33.55 -4.95 29.91
N ALA A 38 -34.24 -4.90 28.76
CA ALA A 38 -33.64 -4.47 27.50
C ALA A 38 -33.17 -3.00 27.54
N ILE A 39 -33.97 -2.10 28.13
CA ILE A 39 -33.61 -0.68 28.32
C ILE A 39 -32.41 -0.56 29.27
N GLN A 40 -32.36 -1.37 30.34
CA GLN A 40 -31.23 -1.40 31.26
C GLN A 40 -29.96 -1.90 30.58
N GLN A 41 -30.04 -2.95 29.77
CA GLN A 41 -28.87 -3.50 29.07
C GLN A 41 -28.28 -2.49 28.07
N VAL A 42 -29.11 -1.85 27.25
CA VAL A 42 -28.63 -0.84 26.28
C VAL A 42 -28.17 0.43 26.99
N GLY A 43 -28.83 0.81 28.09
CA GLY A 43 -28.40 1.91 28.96
C GLY A 43 -27.03 1.64 29.59
N GLN A 44 -26.77 0.42 30.05
CA GLN A 44 -25.48 0.04 30.61
C GLN A 44 -24.35 0.12 29.58
N LEU A 45 -24.60 -0.27 28.32
CA LEU A 45 -23.62 -0.10 27.24
C LEU A 45 -23.27 1.39 27.02
N LEU A 46 -24.25 2.29 27.12
CA LEU A 46 -24.00 3.74 27.04
C LEU A 46 -23.20 4.26 28.25
N VAL A 47 -23.42 3.70 29.45
CA VAL A 47 -22.62 4.02 30.65
C VAL A 47 -21.17 3.55 30.47
N ASP A 48 -20.98 2.28 30.11
CA ASP A 48 -19.66 1.65 29.95
C ASP A 48 -18.84 2.32 28.83
N SER A 49 -19.53 2.83 27.81
CA SER A 49 -18.93 3.61 26.71
C SER A 49 -18.67 5.07 27.07
N GLY A 50 -19.01 5.51 28.29
CA GLY A 50 -18.80 6.88 28.76
C GLY A 50 -19.72 7.92 28.08
N CYS A 51 -20.84 7.51 27.50
CA CYS A 51 -21.81 8.40 26.86
C CYS A 51 -22.70 9.11 27.89
N ILE A 52 -23.09 8.41 28.96
CA ILE A 52 -24.05 8.90 29.95
C ILE A 52 -23.60 8.59 31.39
N GLU A 53 -24.18 9.28 32.35
CA GLU A 53 -24.17 8.89 33.76
C GLU A 53 -25.23 7.80 34.05
N ALA A 54 -25.00 6.97 35.06
CA ALA A 54 -25.89 5.85 35.39
C ALA A 54 -27.34 6.29 35.67
N GLY A 55 -27.54 7.48 36.23
CA GLY A 55 -28.88 8.05 36.47
C GLY A 55 -29.69 8.29 35.19
N TYR A 56 -29.05 8.43 34.03
CA TYR A 56 -29.76 8.60 32.76
C TYR A 56 -30.51 7.33 32.33
N VAL A 57 -30.08 6.14 32.77
CA VAL A 57 -30.81 4.89 32.51
C VAL A 57 -32.20 4.92 33.17
N THR A 58 -32.30 5.49 34.37
CA THR A 58 -33.59 5.73 35.04
C THR A 58 -34.46 6.71 34.24
N SER A 59 -33.86 7.73 33.63
CA SER A 59 -34.55 8.66 32.74
C SER A 59 -35.09 7.97 31.47
N MET A 60 -34.32 7.04 30.89
CA MET A 60 -34.78 6.24 29.73
C MET A 60 -36.00 5.38 30.07
N LEU A 61 -35.98 4.73 31.25
CA LEU A 61 -37.14 3.99 31.76
C LEU A 61 -38.34 4.90 32.06
N GLY A 62 -38.08 6.11 32.54
CA GLY A 62 -39.11 7.13 32.77
C GLY A 62 -39.76 7.59 31.46
N ARG A 63 -38.97 7.86 30.43
CA ARG A 63 -39.44 8.25 29.09
C ARG A 63 -40.39 7.23 28.49
N GLU A 64 -40.03 5.95 28.57
CA GLU A 64 -40.83 4.85 28.01
C GLU A 64 -42.21 4.70 28.67
N LYS A 65 -42.37 5.13 29.94
CA LYS A 65 -43.69 5.13 30.60
C LYS A 65 -44.63 6.20 30.04
N VAL A 66 -44.08 7.24 29.41
CA VAL A 66 -44.83 8.41 28.96
C VAL A 66 -45.02 8.40 27.44
N ALA A 67 -44.09 7.80 26.70
CA ALA A 67 -44.21 7.62 25.25
C ALA A 67 -43.56 6.31 24.79
N ASN A 68 -44.23 5.65 23.83
CA ASN A 68 -43.71 4.45 23.20
C ASN A 68 -42.44 4.76 22.38
N THR A 69 -41.34 4.05 22.65
CA THR A 69 -40.10 4.17 21.87
C THR A 69 -39.96 3.10 20.78
N TYR A 70 -41.00 2.29 20.53
CA TYR A 70 -41.06 1.38 19.40
C TYR A 70 -41.21 2.15 18.08
N LEU A 71 -40.33 1.85 17.13
CA LEU A 71 -40.25 2.58 15.87
C LEU A 71 -40.82 1.78 14.67
N GLY A 72 -40.93 0.46 14.80
CA GLY A 72 -41.42 -0.44 13.76
C GLY A 72 -40.43 -1.55 13.41
N ASN A 73 -40.91 -2.61 12.74
CA ASN A 73 -40.10 -3.74 12.25
C ASN A 73 -39.15 -4.34 13.30
N GLY A 74 -39.57 -4.41 14.57
CA GLY A 74 -38.75 -4.94 15.66
C GLY A 74 -37.65 -4.00 16.17
N ILE A 75 -37.64 -2.73 15.78
CA ILE A 75 -36.64 -1.74 16.22
C ILE A 75 -37.23 -0.80 17.26
N THR A 76 -36.47 -0.52 18.32
CA THR A 76 -36.80 0.45 19.38
C THR A 76 -35.68 1.47 19.57
N ILE A 77 -36.04 2.65 20.07
CA ILE A 77 -35.13 3.77 20.28
C ILE A 77 -35.24 4.37 21.69
N PRO A 78 -34.94 3.59 22.75
CA PRO A 78 -35.00 4.12 24.11
C PRO A 78 -34.03 5.29 24.29
N HIS A 79 -34.55 6.39 24.85
CA HIS A 79 -33.82 7.63 25.15
C HIS A 79 -34.41 8.27 26.41
N GLY A 80 -33.68 9.17 27.07
CA GLY A 80 -34.10 9.81 28.32
C GLY A 80 -35.12 10.94 28.12
N LEU A 81 -35.65 11.45 29.22
CA LEU A 81 -36.48 12.66 29.26
C LEU A 81 -35.63 13.91 28.98
N PRO A 82 -36.19 14.95 28.31
CA PRO A 82 -35.45 16.18 28.00
C PRO A 82 -34.83 16.90 29.21
N GLU A 83 -35.49 16.81 30.36
CA GLU A 83 -35.07 17.43 31.65
C GLU A 83 -33.88 16.76 32.32
N ASN A 84 -33.37 15.63 31.81
CA ASN A 84 -32.19 14.93 32.33
C ASN A 84 -31.01 14.93 31.34
N ARG A 85 -31.00 15.84 30.36
CA ARG A 85 -29.93 15.94 29.34
C ARG A 85 -28.56 16.25 29.94
N ASP A 86 -28.53 16.90 31.08
CA ASP A 86 -27.37 17.20 31.92
C ASP A 86 -26.59 15.94 32.36
N LEU A 87 -27.24 14.76 32.37
CA LEU A 87 -26.59 13.47 32.63
C LEU A 87 -25.90 12.84 31.41
N ILE A 88 -25.96 13.49 30.23
CA ILE A 88 -25.31 13.03 29.01
C ILE A 88 -23.89 13.64 28.94
N LYS A 89 -22.87 12.79 29.02
CA LYS A 89 -21.46 13.21 28.92
C LYS A 89 -21.04 13.52 27.49
N ARG A 90 -21.52 12.73 26.52
CA ARG A 90 -21.33 12.93 25.08
C ARG A 90 -22.44 12.23 24.30
N THR A 91 -22.73 12.72 23.10
CA THR A 91 -23.66 12.03 22.19
C THR A 91 -23.11 10.64 21.86
N GLY A 92 -23.99 9.64 21.83
CA GLY A 92 -23.62 8.27 21.55
C GLY A 92 -24.80 7.34 21.35
N ILE A 93 -24.53 6.22 20.70
CA ILE A 93 -25.49 5.15 20.43
C ILE A 93 -24.96 3.86 21.02
N ALA A 94 -25.85 3.01 21.49
CA ALA A 94 -25.57 1.61 21.77
C ALA A 94 -26.66 0.72 21.19
N VAL A 95 -26.33 -0.53 20.87
CA VAL A 95 -27.26 -1.48 20.25
C VAL A 95 -27.26 -2.78 21.03
N VAL A 96 -28.45 -3.24 21.38
CA VAL A 96 -28.68 -4.59 21.90
C VAL A 96 -29.55 -5.34 20.91
N GLN A 97 -29.07 -6.47 20.40
CA GLN A 97 -29.85 -7.37 19.56
C GLN A 97 -30.35 -8.54 20.41
N SER A 98 -31.66 -8.83 20.31
CA SER A 98 -32.30 -9.99 20.92
C SER A 98 -33.01 -10.81 19.83
N PRO A 99 -32.39 -11.88 19.31
CA PRO A 99 -32.95 -12.67 18.21
C PRO A 99 -34.32 -13.29 18.52
N THR A 100 -34.54 -13.67 19.79
CA THR A 100 -35.79 -14.26 20.28
C THR A 100 -36.92 -13.23 20.44
N GLY A 101 -36.59 -11.94 20.40
CA GLY A 101 -37.53 -10.84 20.60
C GLY A 101 -37.86 -10.59 22.07
N VAL A 102 -38.09 -9.31 22.37
CA VAL A 102 -38.48 -8.81 23.69
C VAL A 102 -39.90 -8.23 23.56
N PRO A 103 -40.87 -8.67 24.36
CA PRO A 103 -42.19 -8.03 24.39
C PRO A 103 -42.05 -6.56 24.78
N TRP A 104 -42.52 -5.66 23.90
CA TRP A 104 -42.44 -4.21 24.12
C TRP A 104 -43.80 -3.68 24.61
N ASN A 105 -44.81 -3.58 23.75
CA ASN A 105 -46.19 -3.26 24.15
C ASN A 105 -47.15 -4.33 23.62
N ALA A 106 -48.46 -4.11 23.78
CA ALA A 106 -49.47 -4.94 23.14
C ALA A 106 -49.17 -5.02 21.63
N ASP A 107 -48.98 -6.25 21.15
CA ASP A 107 -48.67 -6.59 19.75
C ASP A 107 -47.33 -6.06 19.19
N GLU A 108 -46.40 -5.63 20.06
CA GLU A 108 -45.07 -5.17 19.65
C GLU A 108 -43.96 -6.06 20.24
N THR A 109 -43.07 -6.55 19.37
CA THR A 109 -41.89 -7.33 19.76
C THR A 109 -40.63 -6.64 19.24
N ALA A 110 -39.69 -6.33 20.12
CA ALA A 110 -38.43 -5.69 19.79
C ALA A 110 -37.30 -6.71 19.67
N GLN A 111 -36.56 -6.68 18.57
CA GLN A 111 -35.38 -7.52 18.33
C GLN A 111 -34.08 -6.69 18.22
N LEU A 112 -34.20 -5.39 17.91
CA LEU A 112 -33.08 -4.47 17.87
C LEU A 112 -33.39 -3.24 18.76
N ILE A 113 -32.65 -3.09 19.84
CA ILE A 113 -32.83 -2.02 20.82
C ILE A 113 -31.69 -1.03 20.67
N VAL A 114 -31.99 0.16 20.14
CA VAL A 114 -31.01 1.20 19.80
C VAL A 114 -31.10 2.32 20.82
N GLY A 115 -30.26 2.28 21.86
CA GLY A 115 -30.22 3.29 22.90
C GLY A 115 -29.52 4.56 22.40
N ILE A 116 -30.16 5.71 22.62
CA ILE A 116 -29.64 7.00 22.14
C ILE A 116 -29.44 7.96 23.32
N ALA A 117 -28.22 8.50 23.40
CA ALA A 117 -27.88 9.65 24.22
C ALA A 117 -27.51 10.82 23.29
N ALA A 118 -28.27 11.92 23.32
CA ALA A 118 -28.02 13.08 22.48
C ALA A 118 -28.08 14.37 23.30
N LYS A 119 -27.02 15.19 23.22
CA LYS A 119 -26.95 16.50 23.91
C LYS A 119 -27.82 17.57 23.24
N SER A 120 -28.15 17.39 21.96
CA SER A 120 -28.85 18.35 21.10
C SER A 120 -29.88 17.62 20.22
N ASP A 121 -30.36 18.27 19.16
CA ASP A 121 -31.23 17.66 18.14
C ASP A 121 -30.51 16.64 17.23
N GLU A 122 -29.26 16.28 17.55
CA GLU A 122 -28.49 15.20 16.93
C GLU A 122 -29.21 13.84 16.90
N HIS A 123 -30.20 13.60 17.77
CA HIS A 123 -31.03 12.38 17.71
C HIS A 123 -31.82 12.28 16.39
N ILE A 124 -32.09 13.39 15.70
CA ILE A 124 -32.83 13.43 14.43
C ILE A 124 -32.01 12.81 13.28
N GLU A 125 -30.68 12.96 13.26
CA GLU A 125 -29.86 12.35 12.21
C GLU A 125 -29.70 10.83 12.41
N VAL A 126 -29.66 10.39 13.67
CA VAL A 126 -29.75 8.96 14.03
C VAL A 126 -31.06 8.37 13.54
N LEU A 127 -32.17 9.08 13.78
CA LEU A 127 -33.49 8.72 13.25
C LEU A 127 -33.47 8.64 11.73
N ARG A 128 -32.88 9.60 11.01
CA ARG A 128 -32.79 9.60 9.54
C ARG A 128 -32.13 8.35 8.98
N ARG A 129 -31.04 7.88 9.59
CA ARG A 129 -30.36 6.65 9.16
C ARG A 129 -31.12 5.38 9.58
N LEU A 130 -31.73 5.37 10.76
CA LEU A 130 -32.61 4.29 11.17
C LEU A 130 -33.84 4.17 10.25
N THR A 131 -34.35 5.27 9.69
CA THR A 131 -35.41 5.24 8.67
C THR A 131 -35.00 4.48 7.42
N ARG A 132 -33.73 4.57 6.99
CA ARG A 132 -33.20 3.74 5.89
C ARG A 132 -33.22 2.26 6.24
N VAL A 133 -32.73 1.92 7.45
CA VAL A 133 -32.74 0.54 7.94
C VAL A 133 -34.17 0.01 8.02
N LEU A 134 -35.12 0.79 8.54
CA LEU A 134 -36.54 0.43 8.64
C LEU A 134 -37.23 0.23 7.29
N GLY A 135 -36.78 0.97 6.25
CA GLY A 135 -37.30 0.84 4.89
C GLY A 135 -36.85 -0.44 4.17
N ASP A 136 -35.81 -1.10 4.68
CA ASP A 136 -35.20 -2.29 4.08
C ASP A 136 -35.48 -3.53 4.94
N LYS A 137 -36.50 -4.30 4.56
CA LYS A 137 -36.93 -5.50 5.29
C LYS A 137 -35.87 -6.60 5.31
N GLU A 138 -35.04 -6.71 4.26
CA GLU A 138 -33.98 -7.72 4.21
C GLU A 138 -32.85 -7.35 5.16
N LEU A 139 -32.47 -6.06 5.20
CA LEU A 139 -31.49 -5.56 6.15
C LEU A 139 -31.96 -5.76 7.59
N VAL A 140 -33.22 -5.46 7.92
CA VAL A 140 -33.77 -5.71 9.27
C VAL A 140 -33.74 -7.20 9.62
N ALA A 141 -34.15 -8.08 8.71
CA ALA A 141 -34.10 -9.52 8.94
C ALA A 141 -32.66 -10.01 9.18
N LYS A 142 -31.68 -9.46 8.44
CA LYS A 142 -30.25 -9.73 8.66
C LYS A 142 -29.79 -9.25 10.04
N LEU A 143 -30.06 -7.99 10.40
CA LEU A 143 -29.56 -7.40 11.65
C LEU A 143 -30.17 -8.04 12.90
N THR A 144 -31.41 -8.51 12.84
CA THR A 144 -32.07 -9.19 13.97
C THR A 144 -31.51 -10.60 14.24
N GLN A 145 -30.78 -11.19 13.28
CA GLN A 145 -30.23 -12.56 13.36
C GLN A 145 -28.70 -12.62 13.18
N THR A 146 -28.01 -11.50 12.94
CA THR A 146 -26.56 -11.50 12.70
C THR A 146 -25.77 -12.00 13.90
N ASN A 147 -24.65 -12.67 13.62
CA ASN A 147 -23.62 -13.05 14.59
C ASN A 147 -22.37 -12.16 14.46
N ASP A 148 -22.39 -11.17 13.56
CA ASP A 148 -21.27 -10.28 13.27
C ASP A 148 -21.64 -8.83 13.64
N VAL A 149 -20.95 -8.28 14.63
CA VAL A 149 -21.12 -6.87 15.07
C VAL A 149 -20.84 -5.88 13.94
N SER A 150 -20.01 -6.25 12.98
CA SER A 150 -19.67 -5.44 11.81
C SER A 150 -20.89 -5.13 10.94
N ASP A 151 -21.86 -6.05 10.86
CA ASP A 151 -23.10 -5.82 10.09
C ASP A 151 -23.94 -4.69 10.69
N ILE A 152 -24.01 -4.59 12.03
CA ILE A 152 -24.72 -3.51 12.72
C ILE A 152 -23.98 -2.18 12.55
N ILE A 153 -22.64 -2.21 12.64
CA ILE A 153 -21.81 -1.00 12.44
C ILE A 153 -21.98 -0.49 11.02
N GLU A 154 -21.87 -1.37 10.01
CA GLU A 154 -22.04 -1.03 8.60
C GLU A 154 -23.43 -0.45 8.31
N ALA A 155 -24.49 -1.04 8.88
CA ALA A 155 -25.86 -0.55 8.67
C ALA A 155 -26.08 0.88 9.20
N LEU A 156 -25.49 1.21 10.36
CA LEU A 156 -25.67 2.51 11.04
C LEU A 156 -24.68 3.59 10.55
N THR A 157 -23.45 3.20 10.23
CA THR A 157 -22.37 4.13 9.85
C THR A 157 -22.20 4.25 8.34
N GLY A 158 -22.52 3.20 7.58
CA GLY A 158 -22.19 3.07 6.16
C GLY A 158 -20.82 2.46 5.88
N GLU A 159 -20.04 2.15 6.92
CA GLU A 159 -18.67 1.64 6.80
C GLU A 159 -18.52 0.34 7.60
N ARG A 160 -17.92 -0.70 6.97
CA ARG A 160 -17.63 -1.97 7.64
C ARG A 160 -16.26 -1.87 8.34
N PRO A 161 -16.17 -2.14 9.65
CA PRO A 161 -14.88 -2.22 10.34
C PRO A 161 -13.96 -3.26 9.70
N ALA A 162 -12.66 -2.95 9.61
CA ALA A 162 -11.67 -3.94 9.23
C ALA A 162 -11.58 -5.01 10.32
N ALA A 163 -11.61 -6.30 9.92
CA ALA A 163 -11.46 -7.40 10.86
C ALA A 163 -10.11 -7.30 11.61
N PRO A 164 -10.06 -7.53 12.94
CA PRO A 164 -8.81 -7.59 13.66
C PRO A 164 -7.93 -8.70 13.07
N ALA A 165 -6.71 -8.36 12.66
CA ALA A 165 -5.78 -9.32 12.08
C ALA A 165 -5.50 -10.45 13.10
N PRO A 166 -5.55 -11.73 12.69
CA PRO A 166 -5.22 -12.83 13.59
C PRO A 166 -3.79 -12.64 14.12
N GLN A 167 -3.61 -12.65 15.44
CA GLN A 167 -2.27 -12.64 16.05
C GLN A 167 -1.56 -13.94 15.72
N ILE A 168 -0.68 -13.91 14.71
CA ILE A 168 0.15 -15.05 14.34
C ILE A 168 1.13 -15.30 15.48
N ALA A 169 1.01 -16.43 16.19
CA ALA A 169 1.92 -16.80 17.28
C ALA A 169 3.30 -17.21 16.77
N ASP A 170 4.34 -17.09 17.60
CA ASP A 170 5.68 -17.61 17.27
C ASP A 170 5.73 -19.14 17.42
N TYR A 171 6.70 -19.78 16.77
CA TYR A 171 6.98 -21.20 16.99
C TYR A 171 7.74 -21.42 18.31
N LEU A 172 7.66 -22.63 18.86
CA LEU A 172 8.26 -22.98 20.16
C LEU A 172 9.79 -22.87 20.17
N GLN A 173 10.46 -23.20 19.05
CA GLN A 173 11.90 -23.01 18.93
C GLN A 173 12.17 -21.63 18.35
N TYR A 174 12.94 -20.80 19.07
CA TYR A 174 13.27 -19.46 18.65
C TYR A 174 14.58 -18.96 19.26
N PHE A 175 15.09 -17.86 18.71
CA PHE A 175 16.07 -17.00 19.36
C PHE A 175 15.68 -15.53 19.18
N ASP A 176 16.09 -14.71 20.13
CA ASP A 176 15.98 -13.25 20.07
C ASP A 176 17.33 -12.66 19.71
N THR A 177 17.35 -11.67 18.83
CA THR A 177 18.58 -10.98 18.45
C THR A 177 18.31 -9.52 18.07
N VAL A 178 19.40 -8.76 17.91
CA VAL A 178 19.36 -7.38 17.42
C VAL A 178 20.00 -7.34 16.05
N VAL A 179 19.30 -6.72 15.10
CA VAL A 179 19.80 -6.48 13.75
C VAL A 179 20.90 -5.42 13.81
N ARG A 180 22.18 -5.83 13.83
CA ARG A 180 23.33 -4.93 14.06
C ARG A 180 23.96 -4.37 12.79
N ASN A 181 23.56 -4.88 11.64
CA ASN A 181 24.04 -4.39 10.36
C ASN A 181 23.50 -2.96 10.09
N LYS A 182 24.14 -2.21 9.19
CA LYS A 182 23.82 -0.80 8.89
C LYS A 182 22.47 -0.65 8.18
N THR A 183 22.16 -1.55 7.25
CA THR A 183 20.99 -1.41 6.37
C THR A 183 19.73 -2.11 6.88
N GLY A 184 19.81 -2.83 8.00
CA GLY A 184 18.68 -3.61 8.52
C GLY A 184 18.34 -4.83 7.65
N LEU A 185 17.10 -5.31 7.73
CA LEU A 185 16.57 -6.39 6.88
C LEU A 185 15.88 -5.86 5.60
N HIS A 186 16.47 -4.84 4.95
CA HIS A 186 15.78 -4.05 3.89
C HIS A 186 16.41 -4.13 2.49
N ALA A 187 17.51 -4.86 2.34
CA ALA A 187 18.28 -4.93 1.10
C ALA A 187 18.93 -6.32 0.90
N ARG A 188 20.18 -6.38 0.42
CA ARG A 188 20.98 -7.61 0.31
C ARG A 188 20.91 -8.50 1.57
N PRO A 189 20.93 -7.97 2.81
CA PRO A 189 20.74 -8.77 4.01
C PRO A 189 19.45 -9.60 4.04
N ALA A 190 18.35 -9.05 3.55
CA ALA A 190 17.07 -9.76 3.48
C ALA A 190 17.14 -10.90 2.46
N SER A 191 17.74 -10.67 1.29
CA SER A 191 17.94 -11.74 0.29
C SER A 191 18.83 -12.85 0.84
N VAL A 192 19.94 -12.51 1.51
CA VAL A 192 20.83 -13.51 2.14
C VAL A 192 20.10 -14.31 3.22
N PHE A 193 19.27 -13.64 4.03
CA PHE A 193 18.43 -14.30 5.03
C PHE A 193 17.47 -15.29 4.36
N VAL A 194 16.75 -14.86 3.32
CA VAL A 194 15.76 -15.68 2.61
C VAL A 194 16.40 -16.86 1.89
N ASP A 195 17.52 -16.64 1.20
CA ASP A 195 18.28 -17.69 0.50
C ASP A 195 18.70 -18.78 1.48
N LEU A 196 19.18 -18.38 2.66
CA LEU A 196 19.56 -19.31 3.72
C LEU A 196 18.33 -20.03 4.28
N ALA A 197 17.24 -19.30 4.56
CA ALA A 197 16.00 -19.85 5.10
C ALA A 197 15.35 -20.88 4.14
N LYS A 198 15.36 -20.62 2.83
CA LYS A 198 14.85 -21.53 1.78
C LYS A 198 15.63 -22.85 1.69
N GLY A 199 16.88 -22.88 2.17
CA GLY A 199 17.68 -24.10 2.25
C GLY A 199 17.18 -25.13 3.26
N PHE A 200 16.25 -24.76 4.14
CA PHE A 200 15.68 -25.63 5.18
C PHE A 200 14.23 -26.02 4.88
N GLN A 201 13.82 -27.20 5.34
CA GLN A 201 12.43 -27.66 5.21
C GLN A 201 11.50 -27.02 6.25
N SER A 202 12.04 -26.58 7.38
CA SER A 202 11.27 -25.95 8.46
C SER A 202 10.56 -24.67 8.02
N ASP A 203 9.38 -24.43 8.60
CA ASP A 203 8.73 -23.13 8.56
C ASP A 203 9.49 -22.18 9.46
N ILE A 204 9.69 -20.94 8.99
CA ILE A 204 10.49 -19.93 9.67
C ILE A 204 9.68 -18.64 9.74
N ARG A 205 9.61 -18.03 10.91
CA ARG A 205 8.94 -16.75 11.17
C ARG A 205 9.92 -15.75 11.75
N VAL A 206 9.78 -14.51 11.35
CA VAL A 206 10.52 -13.37 11.90
C VAL A 206 9.51 -12.37 12.45
N ARG A 207 9.63 -12.01 13.72
CA ARG A 207 8.79 -11.01 14.38
C ARG A 207 9.58 -9.74 14.66
N TYR A 208 8.94 -8.61 14.44
CA TYR A 208 9.37 -7.29 14.89
C TYR A 208 8.16 -6.52 15.44
N GLY A 209 8.18 -6.21 16.74
CA GLY A 209 7.01 -5.66 17.44
C GLY A 209 5.80 -6.60 17.36
N ASP A 210 4.68 -6.08 16.87
CA ASP A 210 3.44 -6.84 16.68
C ASP A 210 3.36 -7.54 15.31
N THR A 211 4.29 -7.26 14.41
CA THR A 211 4.29 -7.78 13.04
C THR A 211 5.11 -9.07 12.92
N VAL A 212 4.59 -10.03 12.15
CA VAL A 212 5.25 -11.31 11.85
C VAL A 212 5.33 -11.48 10.35
N ALA A 213 6.48 -11.94 9.89
CA ALA A 213 6.75 -12.29 8.50
C ALA A 213 7.18 -13.75 8.36
N ASN A 214 6.85 -14.35 7.23
CA ASN A 214 7.46 -15.58 6.77
C ASN A 214 8.93 -15.32 6.43
N GLY A 215 9.85 -16.00 7.13
CA GLY A 215 11.28 -15.86 6.92
C GLY A 215 11.79 -16.35 5.56
N LYS A 216 10.95 -17.03 4.77
CA LYS A 216 11.23 -17.45 3.40
C LYS A 216 10.62 -16.51 2.33
N SER A 217 9.92 -15.45 2.75
CA SER A 217 9.37 -14.44 1.86
C SER A 217 10.21 -13.17 1.98
N LEU A 218 10.85 -12.77 0.88
CA LEU A 218 11.57 -11.51 0.82
C LEU A 218 10.63 -10.34 1.07
N LEU A 219 9.45 -10.37 0.46
CA LEU A 219 8.49 -9.27 0.57
C LEU A 219 8.02 -9.07 2.01
N GLU A 220 7.65 -10.14 2.71
CA GLU A 220 7.18 -10.03 4.10
C GLU A 220 8.29 -9.55 5.04
N LEU A 221 9.54 -9.95 4.81
CA LEU A 221 10.68 -9.43 5.58
C LEU A 221 10.93 -7.94 5.35
N LEU A 222 10.85 -7.45 4.10
CA LEU A 222 10.94 -6.02 3.81
C LEU A 222 9.81 -5.24 4.49
N GLN A 223 8.61 -5.80 4.52
CA GLN A 223 7.44 -5.20 5.17
C GLN A 223 7.53 -5.17 6.71
N LEU A 224 8.43 -5.94 7.33
CA LEU A 224 8.64 -5.85 8.78
C LEU A 224 9.16 -4.46 9.18
N GLY A 225 9.89 -3.75 8.32
CA GLY A 225 10.50 -2.48 8.72
C GLY A 225 11.58 -2.61 9.81
N ALA A 226 12.09 -3.82 10.06
CA ALA A 226 13.20 -4.10 10.98
C ALA A 226 14.54 -3.50 10.49
N GLY A 227 14.75 -2.22 10.80
CA GLY A 227 15.98 -1.47 10.51
C GLY A 227 17.16 -1.81 11.42
N SER A 228 18.26 -1.07 11.28
CA SER A 228 19.42 -1.20 12.17
C SER A 228 19.02 -0.94 13.63
N GLY A 229 19.44 -1.83 14.54
CA GLY A 229 19.08 -1.81 15.96
C GLY A 229 17.73 -2.47 16.29
N ALA A 230 16.98 -2.97 15.30
CA ALA A 230 15.72 -3.65 15.54
C ALA A 230 15.92 -4.93 16.36
N ALA A 231 15.17 -5.06 17.46
CA ALA A 231 15.08 -6.29 18.22
C ALA A 231 14.07 -7.22 17.55
N ILE A 232 14.53 -8.36 17.05
CA ILE A 232 13.72 -9.32 16.32
C ILE A 232 13.72 -10.68 17.03
N ARG A 233 12.65 -11.44 16.80
CA ARG A 233 12.57 -12.85 17.15
C ARG A 233 12.51 -13.68 15.88
N VAL A 234 13.41 -14.66 15.77
CA VAL A 234 13.35 -15.66 14.71
C VAL A 234 12.90 -16.97 15.33
N SER A 235 11.79 -17.53 14.85
CA SER A 235 11.25 -18.80 15.32
C SER A 235 11.09 -19.79 14.16
N ALA A 236 11.23 -21.09 14.44
CA ALA A 236 11.13 -22.13 13.42
C ALA A 236 10.41 -23.38 13.94
N GLN A 237 9.74 -24.09 13.03
CA GLN A 237 9.11 -25.39 13.28
C GLN A 237 9.35 -26.33 12.11
N GLY A 238 9.76 -27.56 12.41
CA GLY A 238 10.04 -28.58 11.40
C GLY A 238 11.18 -29.51 11.84
N GLN A 239 11.51 -30.46 10.97
CA GLN A 239 12.49 -31.51 11.28
C GLN A 239 13.92 -30.98 11.43
N ASP A 240 14.26 -29.90 10.72
CA ASP A 240 15.56 -29.24 10.73
C ASP A 240 15.55 -27.87 11.44
N ALA A 241 14.54 -27.59 12.28
CA ALA A 241 14.30 -26.27 12.87
C ALA A 241 15.50 -25.75 13.67
N THR A 242 16.14 -26.62 14.47
CA THR A 242 17.32 -26.25 15.26
C THR A 242 18.51 -25.89 14.36
N ASN A 243 18.71 -26.61 13.25
CA ASN A 243 19.77 -26.32 12.29
C ASN A 243 19.50 -25.00 11.56
N ALA A 244 18.25 -24.77 11.16
CA ALA A 244 17.81 -23.53 10.54
C ALA A 244 18.07 -22.31 11.45
N LEU A 245 17.65 -22.40 12.72
CA LEU A 245 17.86 -21.34 13.70
C LEU A 245 19.33 -21.06 13.96
N ASN A 246 20.16 -22.10 14.11
CA ASN A 246 21.62 -21.93 14.32
C ASN A 246 22.30 -21.25 13.11
N ALA A 247 21.94 -21.66 11.89
CA ALA A 247 22.48 -21.07 10.67
C ALA A 247 22.06 -19.59 10.53
N LEU A 248 20.78 -19.29 10.74
CA LEU A 248 20.25 -17.93 10.68
C LEU A 248 20.84 -17.02 11.77
N HIS A 249 20.97 -17.51 13.00
CA HIS A 249 21.63 -16.77 14.08
C HIS A 249 23.07 -16.42 13.70
N THR A 250 23.83 -17.39 13.19
CA THR A 250 25.21 -17.18 12.74
C THR A 250 25.30 -16.16 11.60
N ALA A 251 24.35 -16.21 10.65
CA ALA A 251 24.33 -15.28 9.52
C ALA A 251 24.00 -13.85 9.96
N ILE A 252 23.05 -13.69 10.90
CA ILE A 252 22.71 -12.40 11.50
C ILE A 252 23.90 -11.83 12.28
N ASP A 253 24.58 -12.64 13.08
CA ASP A 253 25.77 -12.21 13.83
C ASP A 253 26.92 -11.76 12.92
N LYS A 254 27.04 -12.38 11.74
CA LYS A 254 28.00 -11.99 10.69
C LYS A 254 27.56 -10.79 9.85
N GLY A 255 26.39 -10.21 10.15
CA GLY A 255 25.88 -9.02 9.47
C GLY A 255 25.21 -9.29 8.12
N LEU A 256 24.84 -10.53 7.79
CA LEU A 256 24.11 -10.90 6.58
C LEU A 256 24.70 -10.35 5.27
N ASP A 257 26.04 -10.29 5.19
CA ASP A 257 26.75 -9.79 4.01
C ASP A 257 26.35 -8.33 3.66
N ASP A 258 26.08 -7.53 4.71
CA ASP A 258 25.89 -6.09 4.64
C ASP A 258 27.22 -5.38 4.32
N GLU A 259 27.74 -5.66 3.14
CA GLU A 259 28.70 -4.78 2.52
C GLU A 259 27.96 -3.54 2.03
N PRO A 260 28.53 -2.33 2.20
CA PRO A 260 27.98 -1.16 1.54
C PRO A 260 27.92 -1.49 0.04
N GLU A 261 26.73 -1.42 -0.54
CA GLU A 261 26.59 -1.18 -1.96
C GLU A 261 27.49 0.00 -2.24
N GLN A 262 28.62 -0.25 -2.95
CA GLN A 262 29.73 0.70 -2.96
C GLN A 262 29.16 2.08 -3.16
N ALA A 263 29.27 2.92 -2.12
CA ALA A 263 29.07 4.35 -2.27
C ALA A 263 30.19 4.79 -3.19
N MET A 264 29.97 4.60 -4.50
CA MET A 264 30.80 5.17 -5.52
C MET A 264 30.73 6.67 -5.28
N PRO A 265 31.88 7.33 -5.28
CA PRO A 265 32.07 8.62 -4.63
C PRO A 265 30.91 9.55 -4.96
N THR A 266 30.17 9.95 -3.93
CA THR A 266 29.36 11.17 -3.97
C THR A 266 30.30 12.25 -4.43
N THR A 267 30.10 12.72 -5.67
CA THR A 267 30.76 13.87 -6.26
C THR A 267 32.23 13.97 -5.86
N SER A 268 33.12 13.39 -6.67
CA SER A 268 34.41 14.05 -6.82
C SER A 268 34.07 15.51 -7.16
N ALA A 269 34.37 16.41 -6.23
CA ALA A 269 34.42 17.83 -6.47
C ALA A 269 35.49 18.03 -7.54
N PHE A 270 35.10 17.85 -8.81
CA PHE A 270 36.02 18.02 -9.91
C PHE A 270 36.25 19.51 -10.14
N ASN A 271 37.55 19.81 -10.19
CA ASN A 271 38.21 21.05 -10.53
C ASN A 271 37.41 21.89 -11.55
N THR A 272 37.12 23.13 -11.17
CA THR A 272 36.41 24.18 -11.92
C THR A 272 37.16 24.69 -13.17
N GLN A 273 38.08 23.92 -13.73
CA GLN A 273 38.88 24.36 -14.87
C GLN A 273 38.24 23.87 -16.17
N GLN A 274 37.47 24.80 -16.74
CA GLN A 274 36.75 24.78 -18.03
C GLN A 274 35.60 23.78 -18.15
N ARG A 275 34.45 24.15 -17.56
CA ARG A 275 33.15 23.70 -18.09
C ARG A 275 32.83 24.54 -19.32
N TRP A 276 32.69 23.88 -20.47
CA TRP A 276 32.00 24.47 -21.61
C TRP A 276 30.66 25.01 -21.11
N THR A 277 30.39 26.28 -21.40
CA THR A 277 29.16 26.96 -20.99
C THR A 277 28.57 27.56 -22.26
N PRO A 278 27.36 27.13 -22.68
CA PRO A 278 26.77 27.64 -23.91
C PRO A 278 26.52 29.14 -23.79
N GLN A 279 26.79 29.89 -24.86
CA GLN A 279 26.63 31.34 -24.89
C GLN A 279 25.23 31.75 -25.32
N HIS A 280 24.54 30.93 -26.13
CA HIS A 280 23.22 31.27 -26.67
C HIS A 280 22.21 30.11 -26.60
N PRO A 281 21.96 29.48 -25.44
CA PRO A 281 20.91 28.49 -25.33
C PRO A 281 19.54 29.18 -25.48
N GLY A 282 18.68 28.66 -26.36
CA GLY A 282 17.33 29.20 -26.54
C GLY A 282 16.47 29.07 -25.27
N ALA A 283 16.57 27.95 -24.57
CA ALA A 283 15.98 27.72 -23.25
C ALA A 283 16.78 26.69 -22.44
N THR A 284 16.58 26.65 -21.13
CA THR A 284 17.22 25.68 -20.23
C THR A 284 16.21 24.99 -19.32
N ILE A 285 16.46 23.72 -19.02
CA ILE A 285 15.75 22.96 -18.00
C ILE A 285 16.80 22.40 -17.04
N SER A 286 16.62 22.68 -15.75
CA SER A 286 17.52 22.21 -14.70
C SER A 286 16.91 21.03 -13.94
N GLY A 287 17.73 20.04 -13.65
CA GLY A 287 17.44 18.93 -12.76
C GLY A 287 18.69 18.56 -11.95
N VAL A 288 18.80 17.30 -11.56
CA VAL A 288 19.95 16.76 -10.84
C VAL A 288 20.79 15.92 -11.79
N GLY A 289 22.08 16.22 -11.89
CA GLY A 289 23.04 15.40 -12.64
C GLY A 289 23.11 14.00 -12.05
N ALA A 290 22.66 13.00 -12.82
CA ALA A 290 22.64 11.60 -12.41
C ALA A 290 23.84 10.86 -12.98
N SER A 291 24.27 11.14 -14.20
CA SER A 291 25.43 10.52 -14.84
C SER A 291 26.15 11.53 -15.70
N ASP A 292 27.48 11.61 -15.56
CA ASP A 292 28.30 12.62 -16.22
C ASP A 292 28.35 12.45 -17.75
N GLY A 293 28.75 13.53 -18.42
CA GLY A 293 29.01 13.58 -19.86
C GLY A 293 28.10 14.55 -20.60
N LEU A 294 28.47 14.84 -21.85
CA LEU A 294 27.75 15.70 -22.77
C LEU A 294 27.19 14.88 -23.91
N ALA A 295 25.89 15.03 -24.17
CA ALA A 295 25.22 14.43 -25.32
C ALA A 295 24.53 15.52 -26.14
N ILE A 296 24.66 15.45 -27.46
CA ILE A 296 24.04 16.39 -28.40
C ILE A 296 23.12 15.59 -29.30
N GLY A 297 21.84 15.95 -29.34
CA GLY A 297 20.89 15.24 -30.17
C GLY A 297 19.46 15.78 -30.08
N PRO A 298 18.56 15.29 -30.95
CA PRO A 298 17.15 15.60 -30.86
C PRO A 298 16.51 14.89 -29.66
N THR A 299 15.56 15.57 -29.01
CA THR A 299 14.74 14.97 -27.95
C THR A 299 13.78 13.92 -28.52
N ARG A 300 13.45 12.92 -27.71
CA ARG A 300 12.38 11.97 -27.98
C ARG A 300 11.68 11.58 -26.69
N GLN A 301 10.35 11.70 -26.67
CA GLN A 301 9.56 11.29 -25.53
C GLN A 301 9.45 9.77 -25.45
N TYR A 302 9.75 9.22 -24.28
CA TYR A 302 9.50 7.86 -23.89
C TYR A 302 8.16 7.81 -23.13
N HIS A 303 7.19 7.12 -23.71
CA HIS A 303 5.91 6.89 -23.08
C HIS A 303 5.74 5.41 -22.80
N SER A 304 5.72 5.04 -21.52
CA SER A 304 5.20 3.74 -21.12
C SER A 304 3.69 3.75 -21.32
N GLN A 305 3.15 2.78 -22.06
CA GLN A 305 1.70 2.66 -22.20
C GLN A 305 1.13 2.05 -20.92
N PRO A 306 0.18 2.73 -20.24
CA PRO A 306 -0.43 2.17 -19.05
C PRO A 306 -1.23 0.92 -19.42
N ILE A 307 -0.93 -0.19 -18.76
CA ILE A 307 -1.69 -1.43 -18.92
C ILE A 307 -2.98 -1.30 -18.13
N VAL A 308 -4.08 -1.06 -18.84
CA VAL A 308 -5.42 -1.04 -18.25
C VAL A 308 -5.96 -2.46 -18.20
N VAL A 309 -6.16 -2.98 -17.00
CA VAL A 309 -6.75 -4.29 -16.78
C VAL A 309 -8.20 -4.13 -16.35
N GLN A 310 -9.10 -4.74 -17.09
CA GLN A 310 -10.50 -4.88 -16.67
C GLN A 310 -10.69 -6.28 -16.09
N ASP A 311 -11.44 -6.40 -15.00
CA ASP A 311 -11.75 -7.71 -14.48
C ASP A 311 -12.76 -8.42 -15.38
N ALA A 312 -12.39 -9.61 -15.82
CA ALA A 312 -13.19 -10.46 -16.68
C ALA A 312 -13.05 -11.90 -16.18
N PRO A 313 -14.02 -12.38 -15.37
CA PRO A 313 -13.99 -13.74 -14.84
C PRO A 313 -13.77 -14.80 -15.93
N GLY A 314 -12.76 -15.64 -15.72
CA GLY A 314 -12.41 -16.75 -16.61
C GLY A 314 -12.56 -18.11 -15.94
N ASP A 315 -12.31 -19.18 -16.70
CA ASP A 315 -12.16 -20.51 -16.09
C ASP A 315 -10.92 -20.54 -15.19
N LYS A 316 -11.08 -21.06 -13.96
CA LYS A 316 -10.05 -21.01 -12.91
C LYS A 316 -8.76 -21.72 -13.33
N MET A 317 -8.88 -22.85 -14.02
CA MET A 317 -7.71 -23.62 -14.46
C MET A 317 -7.02 -22.94 -15.64
N VAL A 318 -7.79 -22.36 -16.56
CA VAL A 318 -7.25 -21.59 -17.68
C VAL A 318 -6.50 -20.34 -17.18
N GLU A 319 -7.11 -19.56 -16.28
CA GLU A 319 -6.47 -18.37 -15.71
C GLU A 319 -5.25 -18.74 -14.86
N GLY A 320 -5.31 -19.83 -14.09
CA GLY A 320 -4.15 -20.35 -13.35
C GLY A 320 -2.97 -20.73 -14.26
N ASN A 321 -3.23 -21.43 -15.37
CA ASN A 321 -2.18 -21.78 -16.34
C ASN A 321 -1.63 -20.54 -17.05
N ARG A 322 -2.49 -19.59 -17.42
CA ARG A 322 -2.08 -18.31 -18.02
C ARG A 322 -1.19 -17.51 -17.07
N PHE A 323 -1.51 -17.49 -15.78
CA PHE A 323 -0.70 -16.88 -14.75
C PHE A 323 0.68 -17.54 -14.63
N GLN A 324 0.73 -18.88 -14.53
CA GLN A 324 2.01 -19.60 -14.47
C GLN A 324 2.89 -19.35 -15.70
N ASN A 325 2.31 -19.42 -16.90
CA ASN A 325 3.04 -19.14 -18.14
C ASN A 325 3.62 -17.71 -18.18
N ALA A 326 2.88 -16.73 -17.65
CA ALA A 326 3.34 -15.35 -17.57
C ALA A 326 4.48 -15.17 -16.55
N LEU A 327 4.41 -15.86 -15.40
CA LEU A 327 5.51 -15.90 -14.44
C LEU A 327 6.77 -16.51 -15.07
N ASP A 328 6.65 -17.65 -15.74
CA ASP A 328 7.77 -18.34 -16.39
C ASP A 328 8.41 -17.46 -17.49
N ALA A 329 7.59 -16.78 -18.29
CA ALA A 329 8.06 -15.85 -19.31
C ALA A 329 8.78 -14.63 -18.72
N ALA A 330 8.21 -14.03 -17.67
CA ALA A 330 8.83 -12.91 -16.94
C ALA A 330 10.15 -13.32 -16.28
N GLN A 331 10.22 -14.53 -15.72
CA GLN A 331 11.43 -15.10 -15.14
C GLN A 331 12.52 -15.29 -16.21
N GLY A 332 12.16 -15.86 -17.36
CA GLY A 332 13.09 -16.02 -18.49
C GLY A 332 13.60 -14.69 -19.05
N GLU A 333 12.78 -13.64 -19.02
CA GLU A 333 13.18 -12.29 -19.40
C GLU A 333 14.15 -11.66 -18.39
N LEU A 334 13.87 -11.75 -17.09
CA LEU A 334 14.77 -11.28 -16.03
C LEU A 334 16.13 -11.99 -16.06
N SER A 335 16.15 -13.30 -16.31
CA SER A 335 17.40 -14.06 -16.44
C SER A 335 18.25 -13.58 -17.63
N ARG A 336 17.62 -13.28 -18.77
CA ARG A 336 18.33 -12.72 -19.94
C ARG A 336 18.87 -11.32 -19.66
N LEU A 337 18.07 -10.50 -18.97
CA LEU A 337 18.47 -9.15 -18.58
C LEU A 337 19.66 -9.17 -17.61
N TYR A 338 19.62 -10.06 -16.63
CA TYR A 338 20.72 -10.31 -15.70
C TYR A 338 22.01 -10.67 -16.43
N GLU A 339 21.99 -11.67 -17.32
CA GLU A 339 23.20 -12.10 -18.05
C GLU A 339 23.72 -10.99 -18.98
N SER A 340 22.84 -10.29 -19.71
CA SER A 340 23.22 -9.17 -20.56
C SER A 340 23.92 -8.05 -19.79
N VAL A 341 23.36 -7.66 -18.65
CA VAL A 341 23.94 -6.61 -17.78
C VAL A 341 25.22 -7.10 -17.12
N LYS A 342 25.30 -8.37 -16.73
CA LYS A 342 26.49 -8.98 -16.15
C LYS A 342 27.65 -9.01 -17.14
N GLU A 343 27.39 -9.34 -18.41
CA GLU A 343 28.40 -9.32 -19.47
C GLU A 343 28.90 -7.89 -19.75
N ARG A 344 27.99 -6.91 -19.78
CA ARG A 344 28.34 -5.50 -20.08
C ARG A 344 28.99 -4.76 -18.90
N LEU A 345 28.50 -4.97 -17.69
CA LEU A 345 28.75 -4.12 -16.51
C LEU A 345 29.22 -4.88 -15.26
N GLY A 346 29.30 -6.22 -15.32
CA GLY A 346 29.73 -7.06 -14.21
C GLY A 346 28.62 -7.49 -13.24
N THR A 347 28.94 -8.46 -12.37
CA THR A 347 28.00 -9.14 -11.48
C THR A 347 27.33 -8.22 -10.46
N GLY A 348 28.06 -7.23 -9.92
CA GLY A 348 27.54 -6.31 -8.91
C GLY A 348 26.37 -5.47 -9.41
N LYS A 349 26.45 -4.97 -10.66
CA LYS A 349 25.38 -4.17 -11.27
C LYS A 349 24.20 -5.01 -11.74
N ALA A 350 24.46 -6.25 -12.15
CA ALA A 350 23.40 -7.20 -12.51
C ALA A 350 22.59 -7.69 -11.29
N ALA A 351 23.13 -7.59 -10.07
CA ALA A 351 22.49 -8.10 -8.85
C ALA A 351 21.08 -7.55 -8.59
N ILE A 352 20.74 -6.36 -9.10
CA ILE A 352 19.38 -5.78 -9.02
C ILE A 352 18.36 -6.74 -9.65
N PHE A 353 18.66 -7.32 -10.82
CA PHE A 353 17.75 -8.24 -11.51
C PHE A 353 17.61 -9.60 -10.79
N ARG A 354 18.59 -9.99 -9.98
CA ARG A 354 18.46 -11.15 -9.10
C ARG A 354 17.43 -10.87 -8.00
N VAL A 355 17.40 -9.65 -7.46
CA VAL A 355 16.36 -9.26 -6.49
C VAL A 355 14.99 -9.20 -7.16
N HIS A 356 14.90 -8.68 -8.39
CA HIS A 356 13.64 -8.71 -9.15
C HIS A 356 13.14 -10.15 -9.36
N ALA A 357 14.03 -11.08 -9.69
CA ALA A 357 13.68 -12.50 -9.82
C ALA A 357 13.22 -13.10 -8.49
N GLU A 358 13.83 -12.70 -7.37
CA GLU A 358 13.42 -13.16 -6.05
C GLU A 358 12.02 -12.62 -5.66
N LEU A 359 11.73 -11.35 -5.96
CA LEU A 359 10.40 -10.77 -5.78
C LEU A 359 9.35 -11.46 -6.67
N LEU A 360 9.70 -11.79 -7.92
CA LEU A 360 8.81 -12.50 -8.84
C LEU A 360 8.41 -13.89 -8.31
N ASN A 361 9.34 -14.59 -7.65
CA ASN A 361 9.13 -15.92 -7.10
C ASN A 361 8.64 -15.90 -5.63
N ASP A 362 8.22 -14.75 -5.11
CA ASP A 362 7.70 -14.66 -3.75
C ASP A 362 6.40 -15.46 -3.63
N ALA A 363 6.42 -16.47 -2.76
CA ALA A 363 5.31 -17.39 -2.57
C ALA A 363 4.03 -16.69 -2.10
N SER A 364 4.15 -15.60 -1.33
CA SER A 364 3.00 -14.85 -0.80
C SER A 364 2.25 -14.13 -1.92
N LEU A 365 2.97 -13.51 -2.86
CA LEU A 365 2.39 -12.87 -4.05
C LEU A 365 1.66 -13.88 -4.94
N ILE A 366 2.32 -15.01 -5.21
CA ILE A 366 1.77 -16.09 -6.05
C ILE A 366 0.51 -16.66 -5.40
N GLN A 367 0.57 -17.00 -4.11
CA GLN A 367 -0.56 -17.58 -3.38
C GLN A 367 -1.77 -16.63 -3.33
N GLN A 368 -1.55 -15.35 -3.02
CA GLN A 368 -2.64 -14.36 -2.98
C GLN A 368 -3.29 -14.14 -4.34
N THR A 369 -2.48 -14.15 -5.41
CA THR A 369 -2.98 -14.07 -6.78
C THR A 369 -3.83 -15.28 -7.13
N VAL A 370 -3.35 -16.48 -6.82
CA VAL A 370 -4.10 -17.73 -7.04
C VAL A 370 -5.42 -17.72 -6.24
N VAL A 371 -5.42 -17.27 -4.99
CA VAL A 371 -6.66 -17.15 -4.19
C VAL A 371 -7.71 -16.29 -4.90
N ARG A 372 -7.31 -15.12 -5.45
CA ARG A 372 -8.23 -14.24 -6.20
C ARG A 372 -8.74 -14.86 -7.50
N ILE A 373 -7.88 -15.58 -8.22
CA ILE A 373 -8.31 -16.36 -9.39
C ILE A 373 -9.38 -17.39 -8.99
N TYR A 374 -9.18 -18.11 -7.89
CA TYR A 374 -10.16 -19.10 -7.41
C TYR A 374 -11.45 -18.47 -6.86
N GLN A 375 -11.41 -17.19 -6.46
CA GLN A 375 -12.58 -16.37 -6.10
C GLN A 375 -13.37 -15.88 -7.32
N GLY A 376 -12.87 -16.08 -8.54
CA GLY A 376 -13.58 -15.79 -9.78
C GLY A 376 -13.05 -14.59 -10.57
N HIS A 377 -11.87 -14.08 -10.22
CA HIS A 377 -11.24 -12.95 -10.93
C HIS A 377 -10.29 -13.44 -12.04
N SER A 378 -10.03 -12.58 -13.03
CA SER A 378 -9.00 -12.87 -14.06
C SER A 378 -7.59 -12.89 -13.48
N ALA A 379 -6.64 -13.58 -14.13
CA ALA A 379 -5.24 -13.62 -13.71
C ALA A 379 -4.59 -12.23 -13.75
N ALA A 380 -4.85 -11.46 -14.81
CA ALA A 380 -4.32 -10.11 -14.98
C ALA A 380 -4.79 -9.18 -13.86
N TRP A 381 -6.10 -9.21 -13.56
CA TRP A 381 -6.67 -8.34 -12.53
C TRP A 381 -6.18 -8.77 -11.14
N SER A 382 -6.22 -10.08 -10.86
CA SER A 382 -5.77 -10.65 -9.59
C SER A 382 -4.33 -10.25 -9.27
N TRP A 383 -3.43 -10.38 -10.25
CA TRP A 383 -2.02 -10.00 -10.10
C TRP A 383 -1.83 -8.49 -9.94
N GLN A 384 -2.51 -7.68 -10.76
CA GLN A 384 -2.43 -6.22 -10.67
C GLN A 384 -2.82 -5.74 -9.27
N GLU A 385 -3.96 -6.21 -8.74
CA GLU A 385 -4.44 -5.77 -7.45
C GLU A 385 -3.54 -6.23 -6.30
N VAL A 386 -3.01 -7.46 -6.35
CA VAL A 386 -2.03 -7.94 -5.36
C VAL A 386 -0.78 -7.06 -5.37
N ILE A 387 -0.25 -6.74 -6.55
CA ILE A 387 0.92 -5.86 -6.67
C ILE A 387 0.61 -4.45 -6.15
N ASN A 388 -0.53 -3.87 -6.56
CA ASN A 388 -0.92 -2.51 -6.14
C ASN A 388 -1.04 -2.39 -4.62
N GLU A 389 -1.69 -3.36 -3.97
CA GLU A 389 -1.80 -3.41 -2.51
C GLU A 389 -0.43 -3.51 -1.83
N ARG A 390 0.46 -4.35 -2.36
CA ARG A 390 1.80 -4.56 -1.78
C ARG A 390 2.70 -3.35 -1.97
N VAL A 391 2.66 -2.72 -3.14
CA VAL A 391 3.35 -1.44 -3.41
C VAL A 391 2.84 -0.34 -2.48
N ALA A 392 1.52 -0.25 -2.26
CA ALA A 392 0.93 0.73 -1.35
C ALA A 392 1.38 0.51 0.10
N GLN A 393 1.41 -0.75 0.57
CA GLN A 393 1.91 -1.11 1.89
C GLN A 393 3.39 -0.73 2.07
N MET A 394 4.24 -1.01 1.09
CA MET A 394 5.66 -0.66 1.15
C MET A 394 5.88 0.85 1.17
N ARG A 395 5.12 1.62 0.39
CA ARG A 395 5.18 3.09 0.38
C ARG A 395 4.70 3.74 1.68
N ALA A 396 3.87 3.04 2.45
CA ALA A 396 3.41 3.52 3.75
C ALA A 396 4.49 3.39 4.85
N ILE A 397 5.56 2.63 4.60
CA ILE A 397 6.70 2.52 5.50
C ILE A 397 7.60 3.74 5.27
N ASP A 398 7.84 4.52 6.32
CA ASP A 398 8.66 5.75 6.28
C ASP A 398 10.17 5.41 6.28
N ASP A 399 10.61 4.73 5.21
CA ASP A 399 12.00 4.35 4.97
C ASP A 399 12.35 4.54 3.48
N PRO A 400 13.33 5.41 3.12
CA PRO A 400 13.72 5.65 1.74
C PRO A 400 14.19 4.42 0.95
N ILE A 401 14.80 3.43 1.62
CA ILE A 401 15.26 2.20 0.97
C ILE A 401 14.06 1.33 0.57
N ILE A 402 13.08 1.20 1.48
CA ILE A 402 11.85 0.45 1.21
C ILE A 402 11.01 1.14 0.14
N ALA A 403 10.96 2.48 0.14
CA ALA A 403 10.31 3.24 -0.93
C ALA A 403 10.93 2.96 -2.32
N GLY A 404 12.25 2.84 -2.40
CA GLY A 404 12.94 2.39 -3.62
C GLY A 404 12.52 0.98 -4.05
N ARG A 405 12.38 0.05 -3.10
CA ARG A 405 11.91 -1.32 -3.38
C ARG A 405 10.46 -1.40 -3.85
N ALA A 406 9.61 -0.45 -3.46
CA ALA A 406 8.24 -0.39 -3.98
C ALA A 406 8.22 -0.12 -5.51
N VAL A 407 9.22 0.61 -6.03
CA VAL A 407 9.41 0.80 -7.48
C VAL A 407 9.87 -0.49 -8.13
N ASP A 408 10.83 -1.20 -7.53
CA ASP A 408 11.29 -2.51 -8.00
C ASP A 408 10.13 -3.54 -8.08
N LEU A 409 9.27 -3.60 -7.06
CA LEU A 409 8.10 -4.48 -7.04
C LEU A 409 7.09 -4.10 -8.13
N SER A 410 6.87 -2.80 -8.35
CA SER A 410 6.02 -2.32 -9.43
C SER A 410 6.55 -2.72 -10.81
N ASP A 411 7.86 -2.66 -11.04
CA ASP A 411 8.51 -3.09 -12.28
C ASP A 411 8.27 -4.59 -12.54
N VAL A 412 8.54 -5.44 -11.54
CA VAL A 412 8.24 -6.88 -11.60
C VAL A 412 6.76 -7.14 -11.89
N GLY A 413 5.87 -6.39 -11.24
CA GLY A 413 4.43 -6.47 -11.46
C GLY A 413 4.01 -6.16 -12.89
N GLN A 414 4.50 -5.05 -13.44
CA GLN A 414 4.20 -4.63 -14.81
C GLN A 414 4.73 -5.63 -15.85
N ARG A 415 5.91 -6.22 -15.59
CA ARG A 415 6.48 -7.26 -16.47
C ARG A 415 5.56 -8.46 -16.64
N VAL A 416 5.02 -9.00 -15.54
CA VAL A 416 4.07 -10.13 -15.61
C VAL A 416 2.76 -9.69 -16.27
N LEU A 417 2.27 -8.47 -15.99
CA LEU A 417 1.06 -7.93 -16.64
C LEU A 417 1.19 -7.84 -18.15
N ARG A 418 2.36 -7.50 -18.68
CA ARG A 418 2.60 -7.51 -20.14
C ARG A 418 2.38 -8.88 -20.75
N PHE A 419 2.94 -9.94 -20.16
CA PHE A 419 2.72 -11.30 -20.65
C PHE A 419 1.27 -11.74 -20.51
N LEU A 420 0.59 -11.32 -19.44
CA LEU A 420 -0.82 -11.62 -19.25
C LEU A 420 -1.69 -10.92 -20.29
N THR A 421 -1.44 -9.64 -20.58
CA THR A 421 -2.29 -8.81 -21.45
C THR A 421 -1.88 -8.81 -22.92
N GLY A 422 -0.68 -9.29 -23.25
CA GLY A 422 -0.09 -9.15 -24.57
C GLY A 422 0.34 -7.71 -24.90
N ALA A 423 0.39 -6.83 -23.89
CA ALA A 423 0.85 -5.46 -24.06
C ALA A 423 2.32 -5.42 -24.52
N THR A 424 2.61 -4.57 -25.49
CA THR A 424 3.97 -4.31 -25.96
C THR A 424 4.73 -3.42 -24.98
N GLU A 425 6.06 -3.50 -24.97
CA GLU A 425 6.89 -2.61 -24.15
C GLU A 425 6.64 -1.13 -24.50
N GLY A 426 7.00 -0.23 -23.56
CA GLY A 426 7.13 1.18 -23.87
C GLY A 426 8.07 1.35 -25.07
N SER A 427 7.53 1.85 -26.17
CA SER A 427 8.27 2.00 -27.42
C SER A 427 8.78 3.41 -27.54
N VAL A 428 10.09 3.53 -27.76
CA VAL A 428 10.63 4.71 -28.43
C VAL A 428 10.17 4.61 -29.88
N ALA A 429 9.40 5.58 -30.37
CA ALA A 429 9.04 5.64 -31.78
C ALA A 429 10.33 5.56 -32.61
N ALA A 430 10.36 4.65 -33.60
CA ALA A 430 11.56 4.36 -34.38
C ALA A 430 12.24 5.65 -34.84
N SER A 431 13.49 5.83 -34.44
CA SER A 431 14.31 6.98 -34.79
C SER A 431 15.45 6.53 -35.70
N SER A 432 15.63 7.19 -36.84
CA SER A 432 16.74 6.93 -37.76
C SER A 432 18.06 7.56 -37.30
N THR A 433 18.03 8.38 -36.25
CA THR A 433 19.19 9.06 -35.67
C THR A 433 19.26 8.80 -34.16
N PRO A 434 20.46 8.82 -33.56
CA PRO A 434 20.61 8.79 -32.11
C PRO A 434 19.87 9.96 -31.44
N ILE A 435 19.34 9.74 -30.24
CA ILE A 435 18.39 10.63 -29.56
C ILE A 435 18.75 10.86 -28.09
N ILE A 436 18.23 11.94 -27.52
CA ILE A 436 18.17 12.16 -26.07
C ILE A 436 16.74 11.83 -25.61
N LEU A 437 16.61 10.84 -24.73
CA LEU A 437 15.30 10.40 -24.24
C LEU A 437 14.76 11.34 -23.16
N ILE A 438 13.46 11.61 -23.23
CA ILE A 438 12.71 12.39 -22.26
C ILE A 438 11.63 11.49 -21.67
N ALA A 439 11.55 11.36 -20.34
CA ALA A 439 10.56 10.49 -19.70
C ALA A 439 9.99 11.10 -18.42
N ASP A 440 8.82 10.63 -17.98
CA ASP A 440 8.31 10.96 -16.63
C ASP A 440 9.18 10.30 -15.56
N ASP A 441 9.35 8.98 -15.69
CA ASP A 441 10.26 8.17 -14.90
C ASP A 441 10.77 6.99 -15.76
N LEU A 442 11.83 6.33 -15.32
CA LEU A 442 12.37 5.14 -15.99
C LEU A 442 12.61 4.04 -14.96
N THR A 443 12.20 2.82 -15.29
CA THR A 443 12.49 1.65 -14.44
C THR A 443 13.92 1.14 -14.67
N PRO A 444 14.47 0.32 -13.74
CA PRO A 444 15.74 -0.36 -13.97
C PRO A 444 15.71 -1.19 -15.25
N SER A 445 14.56 -1.81 -15.54
CA SER A 445 14.33 -2.61 -16.73
C SER A 445 14.44 -1.81 -18.03
N ASP A 446 13.82 -0.62 -18.08
CA ASP A 446 13.91 0.27 -19.25
C ASP A 446 15.36 0.68 -19.51
N THR A 447 16.02 1.15 -18.46
CA THR A 447 17.37 1.72 -18.55
C THR A 447 18.42 0.69 -18.95
N ALA A 448 18.28 -0.56 -18.49
CA ALA A 448 19.21 -1.64 -18.84
C ALA A 448 19.11 -2.05 -20.32
N MET A 449 17.97 -1.80 -20.97
CA MET A 449 17.78 -2.08 -22.40
C MET A 449 18.32 -1.00 -23.32
N PHE A 450 18.82 0.12 -22.76
CA PHE A 450 19.36 1.19 -23.58
C PHE A 450 20.65 0.77 -24.30
N ASP A 451 20.65 1.04 -25.60
CA ASP A 451 21.81 0.94 -26.48
C ASP A 451 22.44 2.33 -26.65
N PRO A 452 23.67 2.57 -26.15
CA PRO A 452 24.37 3.84 -26.31
C PRO A 452 24.54 4.30 -27.76
N ALA A 453 24.46 3.39 -28.74
CA ALA A 453 24.51 3.77 -30.15
C ALA A 453 23.24 4.51 -30.63
N THR A 454 22.12 4.33 -29.94
CA THR A 454 20.82 4.94 -30.31
C THR A 454 20.32 5.93 -29.27
N ILE A 455 20.64 5.71 -27.99
CA ILE A 455 20.25 6.57 -26.87
C ILE A 455 21.51 7.24 -26.35
N LEU A 456 21.69 8.50 -26.71
CA LEU A 456 22.86 9.31 -26.35
C LEU A 456 22.84 9.78 -24.90
N GLY A 457 21.66 9.86 -24.30
CA GLY A 457 21.42 10.39 -22.96
C GLY A 457 19.95 10.34 -22.60
N PHE A 458 19.60 10.56 -21.34
CA PHE A 458 18.21 10.70 -20.94
C PHE A 458 17.97 11.74 -19.84
N CYS A 459 16.78 12.32 -19.85
CA CYS A 459 16.29 13.22 -18.82
C CYS A 459 14.94 12.72 -18.28
N THR A 460 14.79 12.63 -16.96
CA THR A 460 13.51 12.27 -16.32
C THR A 460 12.91 13.41 -15.51
N ALA A 461 11.58 13.52 -15.54
CA ALA A 461 10.86 14.52 -14.74
C ALA A 461 10.92 14.19 -13.24
N LYS A 462 10.83 12.90 -12.90
CA LYS A 462 10.91 12.33 -11.55
C LYS A 462 12.23 11.59 -11.34
N GLY A 463 12.40 11.03 -10.15
CA GLY A 463 13.57 10.23 -9.76
C GLY A 463 14.62 11.03 -9.00
N GLY A 464 15.51 10.30 -8.31
CA GLY A 464 16.60 10.86 -7.52
C GLY A 464 17.97 10.33 -7.97
N PRO A 465 19.08 10.99 -7.59
CA PRO A 465 20.44 10.63 -8.02
C PRO A 465 20.94 9.30 -7.46
N THR A 466 20.24 8.73 -6.48
CA THR A 466 20.51 7.43 -5.87
C THR A 466 19.59 6.32 -6.41
N SER A 467 18.72 6.61 -7.37
CA SER A 467 17.86 5.58 -7.97
C SER A 467 18.68 4.55 -8.73
N HIS A 468 18.17 3.32 -8.83
CA HIS A 468 18.77 2.27 -9.65
C HIS A 468 18.95 2.71 -11.11
N THR A 469 18.02 3.49 -11.65
CA THR A 469 18.12 4.13 -12.98
C THR A 469 19.35 5.03 -13.09
N ALA A 470 19.62 5.91 -12.11
CA ALA A 470 20.81 6.75 -12.10
C ALA A 470 22.11 5.93 -11.98
N ILE A 471 22.10 4.85 -11.20
CA ILE A 471 23.24 3.94 -11.03
C ILE A 471 23.54 3.19 -12.33
N LEU A 472 22.52 2.71 -13.04
CA LEU A 472 22.66 2.03 -14.32
C LEU A 472 23.19 3.00 -15.39
N ALA A 473 22.68 4.23 -15.45
CA ALA A 473 23.15 5.25 -16.39
C ALA A 473 24.66 5.51 -16.29
N ARG A 474 25.17 5.72 -15.06
CA ARG A 474 26.61 5.89 -14.80
C ARG A 474 27.43 4.70 -15.27
N SER A 475 26.92 3.51 -14.99
CA SER A 475 27.61 2.26 -15.32
C SER A 475 27.66 2.05 -16.84
N LEU A 476 26.61 2.46 -17.55
CA LEU A 476 26.52 2.44 -19.01
C LEU A 476 27.31 3.58 -19.68
N GLY A 477 27.80 4.56 -18.92
CA GLY A 477 28.45 5.75 -19.47
C GLY A 477 27.49 6.65 -20.25
N ILE A 478 26.19 6.55 -19.97
CA ILE A 478 25.14 7.34 -20.63
C ILE A 478 24.91 8.61 -19.78
N PRO A 479 25.12 9.81 -20.33
CA PRO A 479 24.78 11.07 -19.68
C PRO A 479 23.30 11.13 -19.23
N ALA A 480 23.05 11.53 -17.99
CA ALA A 480 21.70 11.50 -17.44
C ALA A 480 21.39 12.66 -16.48
N ILE A 481 20.17 13.19 -16.57
CA ILE A 481 19.59 14.17 -15.66
C ILE A 481 18.30 13.58 -15.09
N VAL A 482 18.07 13.71 -13.78
CA VAL A 482 16.84 13.22 -13.12
C VAL A 482 16.18 14.34 -12.32
N GLY A 483 14.87 14.23 -12.07
CA GLY A 483 14.16 15.22 -11.26
C GLY A 483 14.06 16.61 -11.90
N ALA A 484 13.97 16.69 -13.23
CA ALA A 484 13.91 17.95 -13.97
C ALA A 484 12.52 18.64 -13.98
N GLY A 485 11.51 18.00 -13.36
CA GLY A 485 10.16 18.51 -13.21
C GLY A 485 9.25 18.35 -14.44
N GLU A 486 7.95 18.59 -14.25
CA GLU A 486 6.91 18.31 -15.27
C GLU A 486 7.06 19.12 -16.57
N GLN A 487 7.75 20.27 -16.52
CA GLN A 487 8.07 21.09 -17.70
C GLN A 487 8.78 20.27 -18.79
N LEU A 488 9.56 19.26 -18.39
CA LEU A 488 10.25 18.35 -19.28
C LEU A 488 9.29 17.57 -20.20
N LEU A 489 8.11 17.20 -19.69
CA LEU A 489 7.13 16.38 -20.41
C LEU A 489 6.37 17.17 -21.48
N SER A 490 6.47 18.50 -21.46
CA SER A 490 5.90 19.37 -22.50
C SER A 490 6.80 19.54 -23.72
N LEU A 491 8.02 18.99 -23.69
CA LEU A 491 8.97 19.09 -24.81
C LEU A 491 8.49 18.35 -26.03
N THR A 492 8.56 19.02 -27.18
CA THR A 492 8.22 18.42 -28.48
C THR A 492 9.33 17.48 -28.94
N ASP A 493 8.95 16.32 -29.47
CA ASP A 493 9.85 15.40 -30.16
C ASP A 493 10.65 16.12 -31.26
N GLY A 494 11.94 15.78 -31.39
CA GLY A 494 12.84 16.34 -32.39
C GLY A 494 13.46 17.68 -32.00
N THR A 495 13.21 18.20 -30.80
CA THR A 495 13.83 19.45 -30.34
C THR A 495 15.34 19.25 -30.19
N PRO A 496 16.19 20.01 -30.90
CA PRO A 496 17.65 19.91 -30.73
C PRO A 496 18.03 20.31 -29.31
N CYS A 497 18.86 19.52 -28.65
CA CYS A 497 19.30 19.81 -27.30
C CYS A 497 20.73 19.32 -27.01
N ILE A 498 21.32 19.91 -25.98
CA ILE A 498 22.57 19.47 -25.37
C ILE A 498 22.24 19.08 -23.93
N LEU A 499 22.48 17.83 -23.60
CA LEU A 499 22.33 17.30 -22.26
C LEU A 499 23.70 17.35 -21.58
N ASP A 500 23.80 18.12 -20.49
CA ASP A 500 24.96 18.14 -19.60
C ASP A 500 24.62 17.41 -18.30
N GLY A 501 25.01 16.15 -18.25
CA GLY A 501 24.76 15.28 -17.10
C GLY A 501 25.57 15.66 -15.86
N ALA A 502 26.65 16.44 -16.01
CA ALA A 502 27.49 16.87 -14.90
C ALA A 502 26.92 18.13 -14.22
N SER A 503 26.41 19.11 -15.00
CA SER A 503 25.73 20.28 -14.42
C SER A 503 24.25 20.01 -14.09
N GLY A 504 23.67 18.94 -14.62
CA GLY A 504 22.24 18.66 -14.47
C GLY A 504 21.37 19.58 -15.32
N THR A 505 21.89 20.12 -16.42
CA THR A 505 21.19 21.10 -17.26
C THR A 505 20.97 20.57 -18.68
N LEU A 506 19.73 20.65 -19.15
CA LEU A 506 19.34 20.40 -20.53
C LEU A 506 19.19 21.74 -21.25
N TYR A 507 20.04 21.99 -22.25
CA TYR A 507 20.02 23.18 -23.07
C TYR A 507 19.23 22.91 -24.35
N LEU A 508 18.20 23.71 -24.61
CA LEU A 508 17.28 23.53 -25.73
C LEU A 508 17.56 24.54 -26.83
N LYS A 509 17.46 24.09 -28.08
CA LYS A 509 17.70 24.89 -29.28
C LYS A 509 19.04 25.64 -29.20
N PRO A 510 20.17 24.93 -28.98
CA PRO A 510 21.50 25.53 -29.06
C PRO A 510 21.73 26.11 -30.47
N ASP A 511 22.54 27.16 -30.57
CA ASP A 511 23.03 27.63 -31.86
C ASP A 511 24.22 26.76 -32.34
N ASN A 512 24.72 27.02 -33.56
CA ASN A 512 25.85 26.26 -34.09
C ASN A 512 27.15 26.52 -33.30
N THR A 513 27.31 27.69 -32.68
CA THR A 513 28.50 28.03 -31.89
C THR A 513 28.54 27.25 -30.58
N ASP A 514 27.38 26.93 -30.02
CA ASP A 514 27.25 26.04 -28.87
C ASP A 514 27.46 24.55 -29.26
N ILE A 515 27.18 24.17 -30.51
CA ILE A 515 27.35 22.78 -30.99
C ILE A 515 28.80 22.47 -31.40
N GLU A 516 29.49 23.41 -32.05
CA GLU A 516 30.89 23.30 -32.50
C GLU A 516 31.90 23.35 -31.34
#